data_AF-X0TI74-F1
#
_entry.id   AF-X0TI74-F1
#
_cell.length_a   1.000
_cell.length_b   1.000
_cell.length_c   1.000
_cell.angle_alpha   90.00
_cell.angle_beta   90.00
_cell.angle_gamma   90.00
#
_symmetry.space_group_name_H-M   'P 1'
#
loop_
_entity.id
_entity.type
_entity.pdbx_description
1 polymer ?
#
loop_
_entity_poly.entity_id
_entity_poly.type
_entity_poly.pdbx_seq_one_letter_code
_entity_poly.pdbx_strand_id
1 'polypeptide(L)'
;MVHCADGGYAFVGYTESYSSDADIWVARTDSSGNVLWMRALVEPPGNDIGRGVFECENGDIVVVGSSHPAGSNQASINRFDSDGGVIWTNMIGDDA
;
A
#
# COMPACT_ATOMS: atom_id res chain seq x y z
N MET A 1 -2.38 7.31 -7.23
CA MET A 1 -2.05 6.43 -8.37
C MET A 1 -0.85 6.98 -9.10
N VAL A 2 -0.09 6.12 -9.78
CA VAL A 2 1.01 6.49 -10.68
C VAL A 2 0.91 5.68 -11.97
N HIS A 3 1.38 6.27 -13.07
CA HIS A 3 1.61 5.56 -14.33
C HIS A 3 2.98 4.92 -14.28
N CYS A 4 3.07 3.63 -14.64
CA CYS A 4 4.29 2.86 -14.54
C CYS A 4 5.11 2.93 -15.84
N ALA A 5 6.41 2.63 -15.77
CA ALA A 5 7.32 2.66 -16.90
C ALA A 5 6.96 1.64 -17.99
N ASP A 6 6.31 0.54 -17.61
CA ASP A 6 5.80 -0.50 -18.52
C ASP A 6 4.46 -0.13 -19.20
N GLY A 7 3.93 1.07 -18.93
CA GLY A 7 2.63 1.51 -19.44
C GLY A 7 1.43 1.07 -18.61
N GLY A 8 1.66 0.31 -17.54
CA GLY A 8 0.64 -0.05 -16.55
C GLY A 8 0.37 1.05 -15.52
N TYR A 9 -0.35 0.68 -14.47
CA TYR A 9 -0.70 1.60 -13.39
C TYR A 9 -0.50 0.95 -12.03
N ALA A 10 -0.11 1.75 -11.04
CA ALA A 10 -0.12 1.36 -9.63
C ALA A 10 -0.98 2.32 -8.81
N PHE A 11 -1.78 1.77 -7.90
CA PHE A 11 -2.61 2.57 -7.01
C PHE A 11 -2.59 2.05 -5.59
N VAL A 12 -2.78 2.98 -4.68
CA VAL A 12 -3.02 2.73 -3.28
C VAL A 12 -4.35 3.37 -2.90
N GLY A 13 -5.10 2.69 -2.05
CA GLY A 13 -6.30 3.23 -1.41
C GLY A 13 -6.56 2.48 -0.11
N TYR A 14 -7.80 2.50 0.33
CA TYR A 14 -8.25 1.74 1.47
C TYR A 14 -9.67 1.22 1.23
N THR A 15 -10.03 0.11 1.87
CA THR A 15 -11.41 -0.38 1.85
C THR A 15 -12.08 -0.06 3.18
N GLU A 16 -13.20 0.66 3.13
CA GLU A 16 -14.08 0.78 4.28
C GLU A 16 -15.02 -0.43 4.30
N SER A 17 -15.04 -1.17 5.39
CA SER A 17 -16.02 -2.23 5.61
C SER A 17 -16.94 -1.82 6.76
N TYR A 18 -18.25 -2.07 6.62
CA TYR A 18 -19.28 -1.61 7.58
C TYR A 18 -19.11 -2.16 9.01
N SER A 19 -18.23 -3.15 9.20
CA SER A 19 -18.05 -3.88 10.46
C SER A 19 -16.59 -4.11 10.85
N SER A 20 -15.61 -3.60 10.09
CA SER A 20 -14.19 -3.82 10.34
C SER A 20 -13.35 -2.62 9.92
N ASP A 21 -12.17 -2.57 10.50
CA ASP A 21 -11.17 -1.55 10.27
C ASP A 21 -10.86 -1.36 8.78
N ALA A 22 -10.49 -0.13 8.40
CA ALA A 22 -10.03 0.14 7.05
C ALA A 22 -8.65 -0.51 6.81
N ASP A 23 -8.47 -1.23 5.71
CA ASP A 23 -7.16 -1.79 5.33
C ASP A 23 -6.58 -1.01 4.15
N ILE A 24 -5.25 -0.85 4.10
CA ILE A 24 -4.58 -0.30 2.91
C ILE A 24 -4.58 -1.35 1.82
N TRP A 25 -5.05 -0.97 0.64
CA TRP A 25 -4.96 -1.79 -0.57
C TRP A 25 -3.99 -1.19 -1.55
N VAL A 26 -3.12 -2.04 -2.10
CA VAL A 26 -2.17 -1.72 -3.17
C VAL A 26 -2.47 -2.64 -4.34
N ALA A 27 -2.53 -2.10 -5.55
CA ALA A 27 -2.63 -2.93 -6.74
C ALA A 27 -1.82 -2.37 -7.91
N ARG A 28 -1.43 -3.28 -8.80
CA ARG A 28 -0.79 -3.01 -10.09
C ARG A 28 -1.66 -3.56 -11.21
N THR A 29 -1.78 -2.82 -12.30
CA THR A 29 -2.46 -3.25 -13.52
C THR A 29 -1.54 -3.16 -14.71
N ASP A 30 -1.87 -3.87 -15.78
CA ASP A 30 -1.33 -3.61 -17.10
C ASP A 30 -1.91 -2.32 -17.70
N SER A 31 -1.47 -1.98 -18.92
CA SER A 31 -1.91 -0.79 -19.65
C SER A 31 -3.39 -0.81 -20.07
N SER A 32 -4.02 -1.99 -20.05
CA SER A 32 -5.44 -2.19 -20.36
C SER A 32 -6.32 -2.16 -19.12
N GLY A 33 -5.74 -2.03 -17.92
CA GLY A 33 -6.44 -2.04 -16.65
C GLY A 33 -6.67 -3.43 -16.06
N ASN A 34 -6.07 -4.50 -16.61
CA ASN A 34 -6.14 -5.82 -16.00
C ASN A 34 -5.24 -5.86 -14.77
N VAL A 35 -5.76 -6.36 -13.64
CA VAL A 35 -4.99 -6.48 -12.39
C VAL A 35 -3.91 -7.55 -12.56
N LEU A 36 -2.64 -7.13 -12.43
CA LEU A 36 -1.49 -8.03 -12.38
C LEU A 36 -1.35 -8.62 -10.97
N TRP A 37 -1.48 -7.78 -9.95
CA TRP A 37 -1.54 -8.21 -8.55
C TRP A 37 -2.24 -7.18 -7.68
N MET A 38 -2.71 -7.64 -6.53
CA MET A 38 -3.31 -6.83 -5.48
C MET A 38 -2.90 -7.36 -4.10
N ARG A 39 -2.67 -6.46 -3.15
CA ARG A 39 -2.27 -6.75 -1.76
C ARG A 39 -3.05 -5.89 -0.79
N ALA A 40 -3.49 -6.50 0.30
CA ALA A 40 -3.91 -5.78 1.49
C ALA A 40 -2.71 -5.73 2.45
N LEU A 41 -2.46 -4.56 3.02
CA LEU A 41 -1.62 -4.41 4.19
C LEU A 41 -2.57 -4.38 5.38
N VAL A 42 -2.60 -5.50 6.10
CA VAL A 42 -3.50 -5.72 7.25
C VAL A 42 -2.61 -5.78 8.48
N GLU A 43 -2.65 -4.74 9.31
CA GLU A 43 -2.07 -4.76 10.65
C GLU A 43 -3.17 -5.04 11.71
N PRO A 44 -2.82 -5.36 12.98
CA PRO A 44 -3.81 -5.50 14.05
C PRO A 44 -4.81 -4.32 14.10
N PRO A 45 -6.02 -4.53 14.64
CA PRO A 45 -7.20 -3.70 14.41
C PRO A 45 -6.94 -2.19 14.50
N GLY A 46 -7.23 -1.48 13.41
CA GLY A 46 -7.03 -0.04 13.25
C GLY A 46 -7.29 0.45 11.82
N ASN A 47 -7.79 1.67 11.66
CA ASN A 47 -8.06 2.25 10.34
C ASN A 47 -6.77 2.60 9.58
N ASP A 48 -6.37 1.79 8.62
CA ASP A 48 -5.20 2.03 7.79
C ASP A 48 -5.56 2.72 6.47
N ILE A 49 -4.84 3.80 6.16
CA ILE A 49 -5.11 4.65 4.99
C ILE A 49 -3.85 4.77 4.15
N GLY A 50 -3.92 4.28 2.92
CA GLY A 50 -2.88 4.48 1.92
C GLY A 50 -2.97 5.87 1.30
N ARG A 51 -1.86 6.60 1.26
CA ARG A 51 -1.84 8.02 0.86
C ARG A 51 -1.03 8.30 -0.40
N GLY A 52 0.03 7.52 -0.63
CA GLY A 52 0.94 7.74 -1.75
C GLY A 52 1.50 6.44 -2.29
N VAL A 53 1.79 6.44 -3.58
CA VAL A 53 2.38 5.30 -4.29
C VAL A 53 3.42 5.84 -5.27
N PHE A 54 4.51 5.11 -5.44
CA PHE A 54 5.63 5.44 -6.32
C PHE A 54 6.22 4.16 -6.91
N GLU A 55 6.65 4.20 -8.17
CA GLU A 55 7.39 3.12 -8.81
C GLU A 55 8.89 3.46 -8.84
N CYS A 56 9.72 2.54 -8.36
CA CYS A 56 11.17 2.62 -8.44
C CYS A 56 11.67 2.27 -9.86
N GLU A 57 12.88 2.68 -10.21
CA GLU A 57 13.48 2.36 -11.53
C GLU A 57 13.55 0.87 -11.84
N ASN A 58 13.61 0.01 -10.82
CA ASN A 58 13.63 -1.45 -10.97
C ASN A 58 12.23 -2.08 -11.06
N GLY A 59 11.16 -1.28 -11.09
CA GLY A 59 9.77 -1.76 -11.16
C GLY A 59 9.13 -2.12 -9.82
N ASP A 60 9.86 -1.95 -8.71
CA ASP A 60 9.31 -2.10 -7.36
C ASP A 60 8.31 -0.98 -7.06
N ILE A 61 7.34 -1.27 -6.20
CA ILE A 61 6.33 -0.31 -5.77
C ILE A 61 6.59 0.09 -4.32
N VAL A 62 6.70 1.39 -4.05
CA VAL A 62 6.76 1.98 -2.71
C VAL A 62 5.43 2.65 -2.40
N VAL A 63 4.88 2.36 -1.22
CA VAL A 63 3.63 2.91 -0.73
C VAL A 63 3.84 3.57 0.62
N VAL A 64 3.25 4.74 0.79
CA VAL A 64 3.19 5.44 2.07
C VAL A 64 1.75 5.55 2.55
N GLY A 65 1.55 5.39 3.84
CA GLY A 65 0.23 5.44 4.46
C GLY A 65 0.31 5.86 5.92
N SER A 66 -0.84 5.84 6.57
CA SER A 66 -0.96 5.93 8.02
C SER A 66 -1.68 4.69 8.52
N SER A 67 -1.11 4.01 9.50
CA SER A 67 -1.78 2.94 10.23
C SER A 67 -2.25 3.42 11.59
N HIS A 68 -3.35 2.88 12.08
CA HIS A 68 -3.91 3.22 13.40
C HIS A 68 -3.88 2.06 14.40
N PRO A 69 -2.71 1.46 14.72
CA PRO A 69 -2.69 0.41 15.72
C PRO A 69 -3.07 1.02 17.08
N ALA A 70 -4.17 0.52 17.67
CA ALA A 70 -4.61 0.80 19.04
C ALA A 70 -4.70 2.30 19.42
N GLY A 71 -5.08 3.17 18.48
CA GLY A 71 -5.29 4.61 18.72
C GLY A 71 -4.05 5.50 18.59
N SER A 72 -2.93 4.96 18.08
CA SER A 72 -1.76 5.74 17.68
C SER A 72 -1.76 5.99 16.17
N ASN A 73 -1.39 7.19 15.71
CA ASN A 73 -1.21 7.45 14.28
C ASN A 73 0.25 7.22 13.92
N GLN A 74 0.55 6.05 13.36
CA GLN A 74 1.89 5.73 12.87
C GLN A 74 1.93 5.90 11.35
N ALA A 75 3.00 6.48 10.83
CA ALA A 75 3.21 6.51 9.39
C ALA A 75 3.81 5.17 8.95
N SER A 76 3.33 4.62 7.84
CA SER A 76 3.87 3.38 7.28
C SER A 76 4.54 3.66 5.94
N ILE A 77 5.66 2.98 5.72
CA ILE A 77 6.30 2.89 4.41
C ILE A 77 6.44 1.41 4.06
N ASN A 78 5.98 1.03 2.88
CA ASN A 78 5.93 -0.35 2.42
C ASN A 78 6.59 -0.44 1.06
N ARG A 79 7.40 -1.46 0.82
CA ARG A 79 7.98 -1.75 -0.48
C ARG A 79 7.61 -3.14 -0.94
N PHE A 80 7.15 -3.22 -2.17
CA PHE A 80 6.82 -4.43 -2.89
C PHE A 80 7.75 -4.59 -4.08
N ASP A 81 8.12 -5.83 -4.40
CA ASP A 81 8.75 -6.13 -5.69
C ASP A 81 7.75 -5.95 -6.85
N SER A 82 8.23 -6.06 -8.08
CA SER A 82 7.41 -5.88 -9.28
C SER A 82 6.21 -6.84 -9.38
N ASP A 83 6.30 -8.01 -8.74
CA ASP A 83 5.29 -9.09 -8.73
C ASP A 83 4.35 -9.00 -7.50
N GLY A 84 4.53 -7.98 -6.67
CA GLY A 84 3.72 -7.72 -5.48
C GLY A 84 4.16 -8.54 -4.26
N GLY A 85 5.35 -9.13 -4.27
CA GLY A 85 5.98 -9.69 -3.07
C GLY A 85 6.41 -8.56 -2.12
N VAL A 86 6.12 -8.71 -0.83
CA VAL A 86 6.53 -7.72 0.18
C VAL A 86 8.03 -7.83 0.42
N ILE A 87 8.77 -6.75 0.19
CA ILE A 87 10.21 -6.67 0.49
C ILE A 87 10.40 -6.22 1.94
N TRP A 88 9.72 -5.13 2.35
CA TRP A 88 9.71 -4.64 3.72
C TRP A 88 8.51 -3.75 4.01
N THR A 89 8.20 -3.65 5.30
CA THR A 89 7.25 -2.71 5.90
C THR A 89 7.95 -2.05 7.08
N ASN A 90 7.91 -0.72 7.15
CA ASN A 90 8.47 0.05 8.24
C ASN A 90 7.39 0.97 8.81
N MET A 91 7.32 1.01 10.14
CA MET A 91 6.50 1.94 10.89
C MET A 91 7.36 3.10 11.39
N ILE A 92 6.81 4.31 11.37
CA ILE A 92 7.48 5.53 11.80
C ILE A 92 6.62 6.16 12.90
N GLY A 93 7.27 6.47 14.03
CA GLY A 93 6.61 7.02 15.21
C GLY A 93 6.18 5.95 16.23
N ASP A 94 6.74 4.74 16.16
CA ASP A 94 6.63 3.72 17.21
C ASP A 94 7.68 3.90 18.33
N ASP A 95 8.58 4.87 18.19
CA ASP A 95 9.58 5.26 19.19
C ASP A 95 8.89 5.84 20.44
N ALA A 96 8.48 4.96 21.35
CA ALA A 96 8.08 5.27 22.72
C ALA A 96 8.96 4.51 23.73
#